data_AF-A0A5C5XT30-F1
#
_entry.id   AF-A0A5C5XT30-F1
#
_cell.length_a   1.000
_cell.length_b   1.000
_cell.length_c   1.000
_cell.angle_alpha   90.00
_cell.angle_beta   90.00
_cell.angle_gamma   90.00
#
_symmetry.space_group_name_H-M   'P 1'
#
loop_
_entity.id
_entity.type
_entity.pdbx_description
1 polymer ?
#
loop_
_entity_poly.entity_id
_entity_poly.type
_entity_poly.pdbx_seq_one_letter_code
_entity_poly.pdbx_strand_id
1 'polypeptide(L)'
;MMTERRWSSFVQWRVACHRPQIATVRLKQMALTFTKLDHEWLLREGCPPMGSTEARSPTFCEALRNASGSLHRLSDHQLASWIVARLSFLTASSLLREGDTFAHDTNEFGYKIKILTADGSIVSMGALMIHQDRTYYKANDVAIEDSQSLLVELLTEFSDDLDRCEIRVRIPGTRRFRSYGWDGMTLLS
;
A
#
# COMPACT_ATOMS: atom_id res chain seq x y z
N MET A 1 -15.76 -34.63 -3.86
CA MET A 1 -16.26 -33.24 -3.70
C MET A 1 -15.45 -32.56 -2.61
N MET A 2 -14.43 -31.78 -2.98
CA MET A 2 -13.70 -30.92 -2.04
C MET A 2 -14.47 -29.60 -1.93
N THR A 3 -15.04 -29.33 -0.77
CA THR A 3 -15.55 -27.99 -0.42
C THR A 3 -14.37 -27.05 -0.24
N GLU A 4 -14.19 -26.10 -1.17
CA GLU A 4 -13.30 -24.96 -0.98
C GLU A 4 -13.72 -24.20 0.28
N ARG A 5 -12.98 -24.38 1.37
CA ARG A 5 -13.09 -23.51 2.54
C ARG A 5 -12.44 -22.19 2.16
N ARG A 6 -13.25 -21.17 1.85
CA ARG A 6 -12.78 -19.79 1.78
C ARG A 6 -12.33 -19.37 3.18
N TRP A 7 -11.04 -19.12 3.35
CA TRP A 7 -10.46 -18.60 4.58
C TRP A 7 -10.31 -17.08 4.49
N SER A 8 -10.55 -16.40 5.60
CA SER A 8 -10.59 -14.95 5.66
C SER A 8 -9.48 -14.35 6.50
N SER A 9 -8.62 -13.55 5.85
CA SER A 9 -7.67 -12.66 6.50
C SER A 9 -8.39 -11.33 6.82
N PHE A 10 -8.33 -10.91 8.09
CA PHE A 10 -8.99 -9.70 8.60
C PHE A 10 -7.92 -8.65 8.90
N VAL A 11 -8.11 -7.43 8.38
CA VAL A 11 -7.20 -6.30 8.61
C VAL A 11 -7.94 -5.14 9.28
N GLN A 12 -7.42 -4.70 10.44
CA GLN A 12 -7.95 -3.56 11.21
C GLN A 12 -6.94 -2.42 11.24
N TRP A 13 -7.42 -1.19 11.09
CA TRP A 13 -6.61 0.02 11.01
C TRP A 13 -7.04 1.04 12.07
N ARG A 14 -6.08 1.65 12.78
CA ARG A 14 -6.30 2.93 13.46
C ARG A 14 -5.33 3.95 12.85
N VAL A 15 -5.86 5.04 12.31
CA VAL A 15 -5.09 6.14 11.73
C VAL A 15 -5.73 7.44 12.22
N ALA A 16 -4.95 8.32 12.84
CA ALA A 16 -5.30 9.72 13.04
C ALA A 16 -4.56 10.56 11.98
N CYS A 17 -5.21 11.58 11.41
CA CYS A 17 -4.61 12.45 10.39
C CYS A 17 -4.91 13.91 10.75
N HIS A 18 -3.94 14.81 10.54
CA HIS A 18 -4.07 16.22 10.93
C HIS A 18 -4.63 17.14 9.83
N ARG A 19 -4.74 16.70 8.57
CA ARG A 19 -5.28 17.52 7.46
C ARG A 19 -6.03 16.69 6.42
N PRO A 20 -7.28 17.01 6.05
CA PRO A 20 -7.92 16.39 4.89
C PRO A 20 -7.40 17.03 3.60
N GLN A 21 -6.57 16.32 2.82
CA GLN A 21 -6.43 16.61 1.39
C GLN A 21 -7.51 15.81 0.64
N ILE A 22 -8.47 16.52 0.04
CA ILE A 22 -9.58 15.90 -0.67
C ILE A 22 -9.10 15.56 -2.09
N ALA A 23 -8.54 14.35 -2.28
CA ALA A 23 -8.57 13.74 -3.59
C ALA A 23 -10.03 13.44 -3.95
N THR A 24 -10.47 13.78 -5.16
CA THR A 24 -11.81 13.38 -5.63
C THR A 24 -11.79 11.87 -5.92
N VAL A 25 -12.23 11.07 -4.95
CA VAL A 25 -12.31 9.62 -5.09
C VAL A 25 -13.60 9.23 -5.83
N ARG A 26 -13.48 8.50 -6.94
CA ARG A 26 -14.62 7.88 -7.64
C ARG A 26 -14.56 6.36 -7.51
N LEU A 27 -15.68 5.75 -7.12
CA LEU A 27 -15.85 4.30 -7.09
C LEU A 27 -16.33 3.82 -8.46
N LYS A 28 -15.42 3.28 -9.27
CA LYS A 28 -15.75 2.46 -10.45
C LYS A 28 -15.41 1.02 -10.09
N GLN A 29 -16.42 0.15 -9.96
CA GLN A 29 -16.29 -1.30 -9.74
C GLN A 29 -15.05 -1.74 -8.93
N MET A 30 -15.17 -1.74 -7.60
CA MET A 30 -14.19 -2.28 -6.63
C MET A 30 -12.75 -1.71 -6.67
N ALA A 31 -12.47 -0.68 -7.49
CA ALA A 31 -11.19 0.02 -7.53
C ALA A 31 -11.35 1.48 -7.08
N LEU A 32 -10.43 1.93 -6.23
CA LEU A 32 -10.30 3.31 -5.79
C LEU A 32 -9.50 4.07 -6.84
N THR A 33 -10.04 5.19 -7.29
CA THR A 33 -9.45 6.01 -8.35
C THR A 33 -9.14 7.39 -7.80
N PHE A 34 -7.91 7.89 -8.04
CA PHE A 34 -7.52 9.26 -7.72
C PHE A 34 -6.47 9.77 -8.72
N THR A 35 -6.31 11.09 -8.84
CA THR A 35 -5.37 11.71 -9.77
C THR A 35 -4.24 12.38 -9.00
N LYS A 36 -3.00 12.11 -9.39
CA LYS A 36 -1.79 12.72 -8.80
C LYS A 36 -0.59 12.56 -9.73
N LEU A 37 0.32 13.54 -9.70
CA LEU A 37 1.52 13.58 -10.55
C LEU A 37 1.18 13.46 -12.04
N ASP A 38 0.11 14.12 -12.52
CA ASP A 38 -0.41 14.02 -13.89
C ASP A 38 -0.85 12.61 -14.35
N HIS A 39 -1.01 11.67 -13.41
CA HIS A 39 -1.49 10.31 -13.67
C HIS A 39 -2.81 10.03 -12.94
N GLU A 40 -3.63 9.16 -13.53
CA GLU A 40 -4.73 8.50 -12.84
C GLU A 40 -4.22 7.22 -12.19
N TRP A 41 -4.51 7.04 -10.90
CA TRP A 41 -4.10 5.90 -10.10
C TRP A 41 -5.31 5.06 -9.76
N LEU A 42 -5.25 3.78 -10.11
CA LEU A 42 -6.23 2.77 -9.68
C LEU A 42 -5.61 1.87 -8.64
N LEU A 43 -6.20 1.87 -7.46
CA LEU A 43 -5.81 1.05 -6.33
C LEU A 43 -6.91 0.06 -5.98
N ARG A 44 -6.56 -1.21 -5.85
CA ARG A 44 -7.46 -2.25 -5.36
C ARG A 44 -6.69 -3.32 -4.62
N GLU A 45 -7.37 -4.15 -3.85
CA GLU A 45 -6.74 -5.35 -3.32
C GLU A 45 -6.19 -6.24 -4.45
N GLY A 46 -5.00 -6.80 -4.23
CA GLY A 46 -4.53 -7.92 -5.06
C GLY A 46 -3.02 -8.12 -5.04
N CYS A 47 -2.60 -9.11 -5.82
CA CYS A 47 -1.21 -9.53 -5.96
C CYS A 47 -0.50 -8.89 -7.17
N PRO A 48 0.83 -9.02 -7.25
CA PRO A 48 1.60 -8.51 -8.39
C PRO A 48 1.13 -9.17 -9.70
N PRO A 49 1.12 -8.42 -10.82
CA PRO A 49 0.82 -9.01 -12.11
C PRO A 49 1.88 -10.05 -12.49
N MET A 50 1.47 -11.04 -13.29
CA MET A 50 2.40 -12.05 -13.81
C MET A 50 3.54 -11.37 -14.59
N GLY A 51 4.77 -11.84 -14.39
CA GLY A 51 5.95 -11.27 -15.05
C GLY A 51 6.47 -9.97 -14.43
N SER A 52 5.83 -9.44 -13.39
CA SER A 52 6.34 -8.27 -12.67
C SER A 52 7.62 -8.58 -11.88
N THR A 53 8.48 -7.58 -11.80
CA THR A 53 9.75 -7.64 -11.07
C THR A 53 9.85 -6.48 -10.10
N GLU A 54 10.68 -6.67 -9.08
CA GLU A 54 11.06 -5.60 -8.14
C GLU A 54 12.41 -5.05 -8.60
N ALA A 55 12.59 -3.73 -8.49
CA ALA A 55 13.88 -3.09 -8.74
C ALA A 55 14.90 -3.57 -7.70
N ARG A 56 16.10 -3.94 -8.14
CA ARG A 56 17.10 -4.58 -7.28
C ARG A 56 17.95 -3.60 -6.47
N SER A 57 18.07 -2.35 -6.93
CA SER A 57 18.93 -1.35 -6.30
C SER A 57 18.53 0.05 -6.79
N PRO A 58 17.96 0.91 -5.94
CA PRO A 58 17.41 0.57 -4.62
C PRO A 58 16.18 -0.33 -4.72
N THR A 59 15.99 -1.21 -3.73
CA THR A 59 14.68 -1.85 -3.49
C THR A 59 13.63 -0.80 -3.14
N PHE A 60 12.35 -1.15 -3.20
CA PHE A 60 11.28 -0.21 -2.90
C PHE A 60 11.38 0.41 -1.50
N CYS A 61 11.63 -0.42 -0.48
CA CYS A 61 11.75 0.07 0.90
C CYS A 61 13.01 0.93 1.10
N GLU A 62 14.12 0.61 0.43
CA GLU A 62 15.31 1.46 0.43
C GLU A 62 15.03 2.81 -0.24
N ALA A 63 14.34 2.81 -1.37
CA ALA A 63 13.96 4.03 -2.07
C ALA A 63 13.09 4.95 -1.19
N LEU A 64 12.10 4.40 -0.48
CA LEU A 64 11.28 5.16 0.49
C LEU A 64 12.12 5.77 1.62
N ARG A 65 13.01 4.99 2.22
CA ARG A 65 13.91 5.46 3.30
C ARG A 65 14.88 6.54 2.83
N ASN A 66 15.30 6.48 1.57
CA ASN A 66 16.20 7.47 0.97
C ASN A 66 15.45 8.74 0.56
N ALA A 67 14.16 8.63 0.21
CA ALA A 67 13.34 9.75 -0.26
C ALA A 67 12.86 10.67 0.88
N SER A 68 12.79 10.21 2.12
CA SER A 68 12.43 11.05 3.27
C SER A 68 13.23 10.72 4.53
N GLY A 69 13.80 11.76 5.14
CA GLY A 69 14.57 11.64 6.38
C GLY A 69 13.76 11.10 7.55
N SER A 70 12.44 11.34 7.60
CA SER A 70 11.57 10.81 8.66
C SER A 70 11.33 9.30 8.54
N LEU A 71 11.48 8.75 7.33
CA LEU A 71 11.31 7.31 7.07
C LEU A 71 12.59 6.51 7.25
N HIS A 72 13.75 7.18 7.21
CA HIS A 72 15.08 6.55 7.19
C HIS A 72 15.30 5.52 8.31
N ARG A 73 14.77 5.79 9.51
CA ARG A 73 14.94 4.95 10.70
C ARG A 73 13.85 3.90 10.90
N LEU A 74 12.82 3.88 10.05
CA LEU A 74 11.71 2.95 10.20
C LEU A 74 12.14 1.53 9.79
N SER A 75 11.87 0.56 10.65
CA SER A 75 11.92 -0.87 10.31
C SER A 75 10.92 -1.20 9.18
N ASP A 76 11.10 -2.33 8.50
CA ASP A 76 10.17 -2.77 7.44
C ASP A 76 8.72 -2.87 7.94
N HIS A 77 8.53 -3.25 9.20
CA HIS A 77 7.21 -3.32 9.85
C HIS A 77 6.58 -1.95 10.10
N GLN A 78 7.37 -0.99 10.59
CA GLN A 78 6.92 0.38 10.76
C GLN A 78 6.64 1.02 9.39
N LEU A 79 7.48 0.74 8.40
CA LEU A 79 7.30 1.23 7.04
C LEU A 79 6.03 0.66 6.41
N ALA A 80 5.73 -0.64 6.60
CA ALA A 80 4.46 -1.22 6.17
C ALA A 80 3.26 -0.48 6.77
N SER A 81 3.32 -0.19 8.07
CA SER A 81 2.29 0.58 8.80
C SER A 81 2.08 1.96 8.20
N TRP A 82 3.19 2.68 8.02
CA TRP A 82 3.21 4.01 7.44
C TRP A 82 2.69 4.02 5.99
N ILE A 83 3.12 3.08 5.14
CA ILE A 83 2.69 3.00 3.73
C ILE A 83 1.17 2.84 3.67
N VAL A 84 0.59 1.96 4.48
CA VAL A 84 -0.86 1.79 4.41
C VAL A 84 -1.63 2.96 5.00
N ALA A 85 -1.13 3.58 6.08
CA ALA A 85 -1.69 4.84 6.55
C ALA A 85 -1.67 5.92 5.46
N ARG A 86 -0.57 5.98 4.69
CA ARG A 86 -0.42 6.91 3.57
C ARG A 86 -1.37 6.62 2.42
N LEU A 87 -1.50 5.36 2.00
CA LEU A 87 -2.48 4.95 0.98
C LEU A 87 -3.92 5.22 1.44
N SER A 88 -4.20 4.99 2.73
CA SER A 88 -5.49 5.31 3.34
C SER A 88 -5.75 6.81 3.32
N PHE A 89 -4.76 7.64 3.62
CA PHE A 89 -4.83 9.09 3.52
C PHE A 89 -5.13 9.55 2.08
N LEU A 90 -4.34 9.09 1.11
CA LEU A 90 -4.49 9.43 -0.31
C LEU A 90 -5.85 9.05 -0.89
N THR A 91 -6.45 7.98 -0.35
CA THR A 91 -7.77 7.48 -0.76
C THR A 91 -8.91 7.96 0.15
N ALA A 92 -8.67 8.97 1.00
CA ALA A 92 -9.66 9.51 1.92
C ALA A 92 -10.33 8.44 2.80
N SER A 93 -9.54 7.53 3.36
CA SER A 93 -9.97 6.36 4.15
C SER A 93 -10.86 5.36 3.41
N SER A 94 -10.94 5.44 2.07
CA SER A 94 -11.74 4.51 1.26
C SER A 94 -11.02 3.19 0.99
N LEU A 95 -9.73 3.09 1.34
CA LEU A 95 -9.01 1.83 1.41
C LEU A 95 -9.79 0.86 2.29
N LEU A 96 -10.05 -0.36 1.81
CA LEU A 96 -10.88 -1.35 2.52
C LEU A 96 -10.46 -1.45 3.99
N ARG A 97 -11.38 -1.01 4.86
CA ARG A 97 -11.21 -0.87 6.30
C ARG A 97 -12.19 -1.82 6.95
N GLU A 98 -11.66 -2.85 7.63
CA GLU A 98 -12.37 -3.68 8.61
C GLU A 98 -13.60 -4.48 8.09
N GLY A 99 -13.46 -5.81 7.96
CA GLY A 99 -14.56 -6.73 7.63
C GLY A 99 -14.42 -7.48 6.31
N ASP A 100 -13.58 -6.98 5.39
CA ASP A 100 -13.35 -7.61 4.11
C ASP A 100 -12.28 -8.71 4.18
N THR A 101 -12.62 -9.84 3.57
CA THR A 101 -11.75 -11.00 3.45
C THR A 101 -10.79 -10.77 2.31
N PHE A 102 -9.50 -10.60 2.61
CA PHE A 102 -8.52 -10.75 1.56
C PHE A 102 -8.58 -12.21 1.08
N ALA A 103 -8.78 -12.45 -0.22
CA ALA A 103 -9.22 -13.75 -0.75
C ALA A 103 -8.16 -14.88 -0.69
N HIS A 104 -7.14 -14.73 0.15
CA HIS A 104 -5.88 -15.46 0.03
C HIS A 104 -5.40 -16.03 1.38
N ASP A 105 -4.88 -17.25 1.31
CA ASP A 105 -4.46 -18.12 2.42
C ASP A 105 -2.94 -18.01 2.71
N THR A 106 -2.27 -17.14 1.96
CA THR A 106 -0.86 -16.80 2.15
C THR A 106 -0.79 -15.68 3.18
N ASN A 107 0.19 -15.72 4.06
CA ASN A 107 0.33 -14.86 5.23
C ASN A 107 0.68 -13.38 4.89
N GLU A 108 0.12 -12.87 3.81
CA GLU A 108 0.46 -11.64 3.09
C GLU A 108 -0.83 -10.88 2.74
N PHE A 109 -0.68 -9.60 2.49
CA PHE A 109 -1.72 -8.80 1.85
C PHE A 109 -1.06 -7.75 0.97
N GLY A 110 -1.84 -7.18 0.05
CA GLY A 110 -1.28 -6.24 -0.90
C GLY A 110 -2.33 -5.49 -1.68
N TYR A 111 -1.85 -4.45 -2.37
CA TYR A 111 -2.65 -3.60 -3.20
C TYR A 111 -2.09 -3.62 -4.61
N LYS A 112 -2.92 -4.03 -5.57
CA LYS A 112 -2.66 -3.87 -6.98
C LYS A 112 -2.82 -2.41 -7.36
N ILE A 113 -1.82 -1.90 -8.05
CA ILE A 113 -1.71 -0.53 -8.51
C ILE A 113 -1.73 -0.55 -10.04
N LYS A 114 -2.56 0.29 -10.65
CA LYS A 114 -2.40 0.63 -12.07
C LYS A 114 -2.23 2.13 -12.18
N ILE A 115 -1.33 2.52 -13.07
CA ILE A 115 -1.09 3.91 -13.41
C ILE A 115 -1.60 4.09 -14.84
N LEU A 116 -2.38 5.15 -15.05
CA LEU A 116 -2.99 5.48 -16.33
C LEU A 116 -2.66 6.92 -16.73
N THR A 117 -2.54 7.14 -18.03
CA THR A 117 -2.52 8.47 -18.64
C THR A 117 -3.91 9.12 -18.58
N ALA A 118 -3.98 10.43 -18.86
CA ALA A 118 -5.23 11.17 -18.88
C ALA A 118 -6.29 10.65 -19.88
N ASP A 119 -5.87 9.94 -20.93
CA ASP A 119 -6.76 9.29 -21.91
C ASP A 119 -7.25 7.89 -21.46
N GLY A 120 -6.80 7.40 -20.29
CA GLY A 120 -7.16 6.11 -19.73
C GLY A 120 -6.30 4.93 -20.23
N SER A 121 -5.20 5.18 -20.95
CA SER A 121 -4.25 4.13 -21.34
C SER A 121 -3.41 3.67 -20.14
N ILE A 122 -3.15 2.37 -20.02
CA ILE A 122 -2.35 1.80 -18.92
C ILE A 122 -0.87 2.02 -19.20
N VAL A 123 -0.17 2.70 -18.30
CA VAL A 123 1.29 2.92 -18.42
C VAL A 123 2.10 2.00 -17.51
N SER A 124 1.54 1.55 -16.39
CA SER A 124 2.17 0.54 -15.53
C SER A 124 1.13 -0.26 -14.75
N MET A 125 1.47 -1.51 -14.46
CA MET A 125 0.72 -2.36 -13.55
C MET A 125 1.68 -2.94 -12.52
N GLY A 126 1.43 -2.69 -11.25
CA GLY A 126 2.21 -3.24 -10.15
C GLY A 126 1.37 -3.71 -8.98
N ALA A 127 2.05 -4.15 -7.93
CA ALA A 127 1.44 -4.33 -6.63
C ALA A 127 2.46 -4.09 -5.50
N LEU A 128 1.97 -3.45 -4.45
CA LEU A 128 2.62 -3.39 -3.15
C LEU A 128 2.23 -4.63 -2.36
N MET A 129 3.23 -5.34 -1.82
CA MET A 129 3.04 -6.55 -1.04
C MET A 129 3.66 -6.41 0.34
N ILE A 130 2.90 -6.76 1.36
CA ILE A 130 3.32 -6.76 2.76
C ILE A 130 3.28 -8.20 3.28
N HIS A 131 4.46 -8.71 3.60
CA HIS A 131 4.69 -10.04 4.14
C HIS A 131 4.93 -9.96 5.65
N GLN A 132 5.12 -11.12 6.27
CA GLN A 132 5.58 -11.16 7.65
C GLN A 132 7.01 -10.63 7.80
N ASP A 133 7.87 -10.79 6.81
CA ASP A 133 9.31 -10.52 6.94
C ASP A 133 9.80 -9.40 6.02
N ARG A 134 8.98 -8.95 5.06
CA ARG A 134 9.37 -7.93 4.09
C ARG A 134 8.19 -7.15 3.52
N THR A 135 8.48 -5.96 3.02
CA THR A 135 7.56 -5.20 2.16
C THR A 135 8.25 -4.93 0.82
N TYR A 136 7.54 -5.10 -0.29
CA TYR A 136 8.11 -4.86 -1.62
C TYR A 136 7.08 -4.32 -2.61
N TYR A 137 7.57 -3.70 -3.68
CA TYR A 137 6.77 -3.32 -4.83
C TYR A 137 7.28 -4.06 -6.07
N LYS A 138 6.35 -4.65 -6.82
CA LYS A 138 6.65 -5.30 -8.11
C LYS A 138 5.81 -4.68 -9.19
N ALA A 139 6.42 -4.34 -10.31
CA ALA A 139 5.74 -3.73 -11.45
C ALA A 139 6.09 -4.40 -12.77
N ASN A 140 5.19 -4.21 -13.73
CA ASN A 140 5.45 -4.35 -15.15
C ASN A 140 5.20 -2.97 -15.76
N ASP A 141 6.29 -2.29 -16.09
CA ASP A 141 6.26 -0.96 -16.68
C ASP A 141 6.05 -1.08 -18.18
N VAL A 142 4.89 -0.61 -18.64
CA VAL A 142 4.42 -0.82 -20.02
C VAL A 142 4.86 0.33 -20.91
N ALA A 143 4.69 1.56 -20.43
CA ALA A 143 4.97 2.78 -21.19
C ALA A 143 5.68 3.86 -20.35
N ILE A 144 6.10 3.52 -19.14
CA ILE A 144 6.93 4.37 -18.27
C ILE A 144 8.26 3.67 -18.00
N GLU A 145 9.29 4.44 -17.67
CA GLU A 145 10.62 3.89 -17.37
C GLU A 145 10.74 3.39 -15.91
N ASP A 146 10.08 4.05 -14.95
CA ASP A 146 10.21 3.73 -13.53
C ASP A 146 8.94 4.06 -12.74
N SER A 147 8.02 3.09 -12.61
CA SER A 147 6.85 3.27 -11.74
C SER A 147 7.18 3.20 -10.25
N GLN A 148 8.33 2.63 -9.87
CA GLN A 148 8.75 2.58 -8.47
C GLN A 148 9.04 3.99 -7.96
N SER A 149 9.79 4.77 -8.72
CA SER A 149 10.09 6.17 -8.37
C SER A 149 8.83 7.03 -8.28
N LEU A 150 7.87 6.87 -9.21
CA LEU A 150 6.58 7.57 -9.11
C LEU A 150 5.79 7.21 -7.85
N LEU A 151 5.77 5.93 -7.48
CA LEU A 151 5.07 5.49 -6.27
C LEU A 151 5.76 6.03 -5.01
N VAL A 152 7.10 6.05 -4.99
CA VAL A 152 7.87 6.64 -3.89
C VAL A 152 7.54 8.12 -3.75
N GLU A 153 7.56 8.88 -4.84
CA GLU A 153 7.20 10.31 -4.86
C GLU A 153 5.77 10.54 -4.35
N LEU A 154 4.80 9.77 -4.85
CA LEU A 154 3.41 9.84 -4.40
C LEU A 154 3.25 9.62 -2.89
N LEU A 155 3.99 8.64 -2.35
CA LEU A 155 3.91 8.30 -0.94
C LEU A 155 4.62 9.32 -0.05
N THR A 156 5.74 9.88 -0.48
CA THR A 156 6.55 10.80 0.33
C THR A 156 6.15 12.27 0.24
N GLU A 157 5.24 12.63 -0.67
CA GLU A 157 4.68 13.98 -0.75
C GLU A 157 3.97 14.35 0.57
N PHE A 158 4.58 15.13 1.46
CA PHE A 158 4.11 15.35 2.84
C PHE A 158 4.19 14.07 3.71
N SER A 159 5.39 13.49 3.81
CA SER A 159 5.62 12.27 4.61
C SER A 159 5.24 12.40 6.09
N ASP A 160 5.21 13.64 6.60
CA ASP A 160 5.06 13.95 8.01
C ASP A 160 3.60 14.29 8.41
N ASP A 161 2.66 14.26 7.46
CA ASP A 161 1.24 14.60 7.69
C ASP A 161 0.43 13.48 8.38
N LEU A 162 1.05 12.34 8.66
CA LEU A 162 0.43 11.17 9.27
C LEU A 162 0.71 11.10 10.77
N ASP A 163 -0.30 10.70 11.55
CA ASP A 163 -0.14 10.39 12.97
C ASP A 163 0.06 8.87 13.17
N ARG A 164 0.22 8.42 14.41
CA ARG A 164 0.42 7.02 14.79
C ARG A 164 -0.57 6.10 14.08
N CYS A 165 -0.06 5.00 13.54
CA CYS A 165 -0.88 3.98 12.90
C CYS A 165 -0.50 2.56 13.31
N GLU A 166 -1.49 1.69 13.37
CA GLU A 166 -1.29 0.25 13.57
C GLU A 166 -2.12 -0.53 12.56
N ILE A 167 -1.49 -1.52 11.95
CA ILE A 167 -2.11 -2.55 11.11
C ILE A 167 -2.14 -3.84 11.89
N ARG A 168 -3.30 -4.48 11.96
CA ARG A 168 -3.43 -5.83 12.53
C ARG A 168 -3.87 -6.81 11.47
N VAL A 169 -3.07 -7.84 11.18
CA VAL A 169 -3.36 -8.87 10.18
C VAL A 169 -3.60 -10.20 10.87
N ARG A 170 -4.76 -10.82 10.65
CA ARG A 170 -5.06 -12.14 11.19
C ARG A 170 -4.16 -13.22 10.56
N ILE A 171 -3.60 -14.12 11.37
CA ILE A 171 -2.88 -15.30 10.87
C ILE A 171 -3.90 -16.34 10.41
N PRO A 172 -3.84 -16.80 9.13
CA PRO A 172 -4.74 -17.83 8.60
C PRO A 172 -4.82 -19.06 9.49
N GLY A 173 -6.02 -19.64 9.62
CA GLY A 173 -6.26 -20.82 10.46
C GLY A 173 -6.20 -20.58 11.98
N THR A 174 -5.97 -19.35 12.46
CA THR A 174 -5.86 -19.07 13.91
C THR A 174 -6.79 -17.93 14.38
N ARG A 175 -6.83 -17.71 15.69
CA ARG A 175 -7.41 -16.50 16.32
C ARG A 175 -6.36 -15.41 16.62
N ARG A 176 -5.11 -15.62 16.19
CA ARG A 176 -4.00 -14.72 16.47
C ARG A 176 -3.88 -13.66 15.37
N PHE A 177 -3.29 -12.53 15.74
CA PHE A 177 -3.02 -11.41 14.87
C PHE A 177 -1.52 -11.08 14.91
N ARG A 178 -0.98 -10.65 13.77
CA ARG A 178 0.26 -9.87 13.70
C ARG A 178 -0.08 -8.40 13.76
N SER A 179 0.67 -7.66 14.55
CA SER A 179 0.57 -6.20 14.61
C SER A 179 1.81 -5.60 13.97
N TYR A 180 1.59 -4.65 13.08
CA TYR A 180 2.61 -3.77 12.54
C TYR A 180 2.24 -2.38 13.04
N GLY A 181 3.10 -1.77 13.84
CA GLY A 181 2.85 -0.46 14.44
C GLY A 181 3.88 0.54 14.01
N TRP A 182 3.44 1.75 13.69
CA TRP A 182 4.25 2.95 13.62
C TRP A 182 3.72 3.95 14.66
N ASP A 183 4.61 4.40 15.51
CA ASP A 183 4.35 5.28 16.64
C ASP A 183 4.32 6.76 16.26
N GLY A 184 4.16 7.09 14.98
CA GLY A 184 4.14 8.47 14.51
C GLY A 184 5.52 9.13 14.61
N MET A 185 5.53 10.45 14.68
CA MET A 185 6.76 11.26 14.78
C MET A 185 7.40 11.27 16.18
N THR A 186 7.04 10.35 17.07
CA THR A 186 7.64 10.25 18.42
C THR A 186 9.13 9.86 18.38
N LEU A 187 9.67 9.51 17.22
CA LEU A 187 11.10 9.25 16.98
C LEU A 187 11.95 10.51 16.71
N LEU A 188 11.34 11.72 16.74
CA LEU A 188 12.05 13.00 16.61
C LEU A 188 12.22 13.78 17.93
N SER A 189 11.91 13.17 19.08
CA SER A 189 12.20 13.74 20.41
C SER A 189 13.43 13.09 21.05
#